data_AF-A0A9P3J5N5-F1
#
_entry.id   AF-A0A9P3J5N5-F1
#
_cell.length_a   1.000
_cell.length_b   1.000
_cell.length_c   1.000
_cell.angle_alpha   90.00
_cell.angle_beta   90.00
_cell.angle_gamma   90.00
#
_symmetry.space_group_name_H-M   'P 1'
#
loop_
_entity.id
_entity.type
_entity.pdbx_description
1 polymer ?
#
loop_
_entity_poly.entity_id
_entity_poly.type
_entity_poly.pdbx_seq_one_letter_code
_entity_poly.pdbx_strand_id
1 'polypeptide(L)'
;MRLMRDQPGGGHIFNMDGAGADGNATPRFAAYGATKRSLAQFTKSLQAELKMLKVPNVVVHNLSPGMVTTDLLMAGANTPQAKFFINALAEPAEEVAQFLVPRVREVPASGANTSTYIRFLTKPKAFSQIFQRALFGQRKNRYVQED
;
A
#
# COMPACT_ATOMS: atom_id res chain seq x y z
N MET A 1 23.49 3.13 3.27
CA MET A 1 23.21 1.67 3.27
C MET A 1 24.40 0.81 3.69
N ARG A 2 25.33 1.27 4.55
CA ARG A 2 26.49 0.46 4.96
C ARG A 2 26.05 -0.80 5.72
N LEU A 3 25.20 -0.63 6.74
CA LEU A 3 24.69 -1.73 7.55
C LEU A 3 23.97 -2.81 6.74
N MET A 4 23.04 -2.45 5.83
CA MET A 4 22.32 -3.42 5.00
C MET A 4 23.20 -4.13 3.98
N ARG A 5 24.19 -3.42 3.42
CA ARG A 5 25.16 -4.01 2.47
C ARG A 5 26.04 -5.05 3.14
N ASP A 6 26.46 -4.77 4.38
CA ASP A 6 27.44 -5.59 5.10
C ASP A 6 26.79 -6.82 5.78
N GLN A 7 25.46 -6.96 5.73
CA GLN A 7 24.77 -8.13 6.25
C GLN A 7 24.94 -9.36 5.32
N PRO A 8 25.16 -10.57 5.88
CA PRO A 8 25.32 -11.79 5.08
C PRO A 8 24.14 -12.11 4.15
N GLY A 9 22.91 -11.77 4.59
CA GLY A 9 21.68 -11.94 3.81
C GLY A 9 21.28 -10.70 2.99
N GLY A 10 22.09 -9.64 2.99
CA GLY A 10 21.73 -8.37 2.38
C GLY A 10 20.63 -7.61 3.14
N GLY A 11 19.85 -6.81 2.44
CA GLY A 11 18.78 -6.01 3.04
C GLY A 11 17.61 -5.73 2.11
N HIS A 12 16.40 -5.79 2.65
CA HIS A 12 15.17 -5.47 1.93
C HIS A 12 14.47 -4.27 2.58
N ILE A 13 14.08 -3.29 1.77
CA ILE A 13 13.35 -2.10 2.19
C ILE A 13 11.96 -2.16 1.58
N PHE A 14 10.92 -2.05 2.40
CA PHE A 14 9.53 -2.07 1.94
C PHE A 14 8.87 -0.71 2.20
N ASN A 15 8.67 0.06 1.14
CA ASN A 15 7.99 1.34 1.20
C ASN A 15 6.47 1.14 1.18
N MET A 16 5.77 1.65 2.19
CA MET A 16 4.31 1.56 2.27
C MET A 16 3.65 2.75 1.57
N ASP A 17 2.98 2.47 0.45
CA ASP A 17 2.24 3.47 -0.30
C ASP A 17 0.79 3.61 0.17
N GLY A 18 -0.01 4.35 -0.61
CA GLY A 18 -1.42 4.56 -0.35
C GLY A 18 -2.12 5.20 -1.55
N ALA A 19 -3.29 5.80 -1.31
CA ALA A 19 -4.05 6.51 -2.33
C ALA A 19 -3.17 7.56 -3.06
N GLY A 20 -3.28 7.62 -4.39
CA GLY A 20 -2.47 8.49 -5.25
C GLY A 20 -1.15 7.88 -5.76
N ALA A 21 -0.71 6.73 -5.23
CA ALA A 21 0.53 6.08 -5.69
C ALA A 21 0.51 5.73 -7.19
N ASP A 22 -0.65 5.41 -7.73
CA ASP A 22 -0.85 5.11 -9.15
C ASP A 22 -0.94 6.35 -10.05
N GLY A 23 -0.95 7.55 -9.46
CA GLY A 23 -0.96 8.84 -10.16
C GLY A 23 -2.35 9.39 -10.42
N ASN A 24 -3.40 8.73 -9.93
CA ASN A 24 -4.75 9.27 -9.96
C ASN A 24 -4.90 10.48 -9.05
N ALA A 25 -5.80 11.38 -9.44
CA ALA A 25 -6.14 12.55 -8.61
C ALA A 25 -6.68 12.11 -7.25
N THR A 26 -6.28 12.85 -6.21
CA THR A 26 -6.74 12.65 -4.83
C THR A 26 -7.37 13.95 -4.32
N PRO A 27 -8.59 14.30 -4.79
CA PRO A 27 -9.27 15.50 -4.33
C PRO A 27 -9.33 15.53 -2.79
N ARG A 28 -9.12 16.71 -2.20
CA ARG A 28 -9.06 16.93 -0.73
C ARG A 28 -7.86 16.33 0.00
N PHE A 29 -7.04 15.53 -0.69
CA PHE A 29 -5.84 14.89 -0.13
C PHE A 29 -4.64 15.03 -1.08
N ALA A 30 -4.56 16.12 -1.85
CA ALA A 30 -3.58 16.28 -2.93
C ALA A 30 -2.12 16.18 -2.45
N ALA A 31 -1.78 16.81 -1.32
CA ALA A 31 -0.44 16.71 -0.74
C ALA A 31 -0.12 15.25 -0.34
N TYR A 32 -1.06 14.56 0.31
CA TYR A 32 -0.92 13.14 0.63
C TYR A 32 -0.72 12.30 -0.64
N GLY A 33 -1.59 12.45 -1.65
CA GLY A 33 -1.47 11.70 -2.90
C GLY A 33 -0.16 11.98 -3.64
N ALA A 34 0.30 13.23 -3.66
CA ALA A 34 1.60 13.60 -4.25
C ALA A 34 2.77 12.92 -3.55
N THR A 35 2.79 12.90 -2.20
CA THR A 35 3.84 12.19 -1.45
C THR A 35 3.77 10.67 -1.64
N LYS A 36 2.58 10.09 -1.77
CA LYS A 36 2.46 8.65 -2.07
C LYS A 36 2.87 8.32 -3.52
N ARG A 37 2.62 9.22 -4.47
CA ARG A 37 3.10 9.09 -5.85
C ARG A 37 4.63 9.14 -5.94
N SER A 38 5.28 10.00 -5.15
CA SER A 38 6.74 10.13 -5.19
C SER A 38 7.45 8.84 -4.81
N LEU A 39 6.86 7.97 -3.97
CA LEU A 39 7.44 6.67 -3.60
C LEU A 39 7.75 5.77 -4.80
N ALA A 40 6.89 5.77 -5.83
CA ALA A 40 7.14 4.97 -7.03
C ALA A 40 8.36 5.46 -7.82
N GLN A 41 8.56 6.79 -7.87
CA GLN A 41 9.71 7.39 -8.50
C GLN A 41 10.97 7.18 -7.64
N PHE A 42 10.87 7.44 -6.33
CA PHE A 42 11.94 7.24 -5.35
C PHE A 42 12.50 5.82 -5.36
N THR A 43 11.62 4.81 -5.32
CA THR A 43 12.03 3.40 -5.38
C THR A 43 12.79 3.09 -6.68
N LYS A 44 12.35 3.62 -7.83
CA LYS A 44 13.04 3.43 -9.12
C LYS A 44 14.41 4.10 -9.15
N SER A 45 14.51 5.33 -8.67
CA SER A 45 15.79 6.06 -8.57
C SER A 45 16.78 5.33 -7.67
N LEU A 46 16.35 4.93 -6.47
CA LEU A 46 17.22 4.24 -5.52
C LEU A 46 17.70 2.89 -6.05
N GLN A 47 16.85 2.14 -6.77
CA GLN A 47 17.28 0.92 -7.45
C GLN A 47 18.32 1.18 -8.55
N ALA A 48 18.18 2.25 -9.33
CA ALA A 48 19.18 2.61 -10.34
C ALA A 48 20.52 2.96 -9.68
N GLU A 49 20.50 3.73 -8.59
CA GLU A 49 21.69 4.06 -7.81
C GLU A 49 22.37 2.82 -7.22
N LEU A 50 21.61 1.89 -6.63
CA LEU A 50 22.15 0.63 -6.10
C LEU A 50 22.86 -0.20 -7.18
N LYS A 51 22.32 -0.22 -8.40
CA LYS A 51 22.97 -0.87 -9.56
C LYS A 51 24.26 -0.15 -9.96
N MET A 52 24.25 1.17 -10.05
CA MET A 52 25.44 1.98 -10.37
C MET A 52 26.57 1.77 -9.34
N LEU A 53 26.20 1.67 -8.07
CA LEU A 53 27.12 1.42 -6.95
C LEU A 53 27.49 -0.06 -6.78
N LYS A 54 27.02 -0.94 -7.67
CA LYS A 54 27.25 -2.40 -7.64
C LYS A 54 26.91 -3.03 -6.28
N VAL A 55 25.73 -2.71 -5.75
CA VAL A 55 25.18 -3.29 -4.51
C VAL A 55 24.10 -4.30 -4.88
N PRO A 56 24.45 -5.59 -5.08
CA PRO A 56 23.49 -6.58 -5.60
C PRO A 56 22.56 -7.15 -4.53
N ASN A 57 22.88 -6.97 -3.25
CA ASN A 57 22.23 -7.61 -2.11
C ASN A 57 21.31 -6.65 -1.33
N VAL A 58 21.01 -5.45 -1.86
CA VAL A 58 20.02 -4.55 -1.26
C VAL A 58 18.93 -4.27 -2.26
N VAL A 59 17.67 -4.50 -1.86
CA VAL A 59 16.51 -4.37 -2.75
C VAL A 59 15.44 -3.50 -2.11
N VAL A 60 14.83 -2.63 -2.91
CA VAL A 60 13.78 -1.71 -2.48
C VAL A 60 12.48 -2.13 -3.15
N HIS A 61 11.43 -2.29 -2.35
CA HIS A 61 10.13 -2.81 -2.72
C HIS A 61 9.03 -1.81 -2.35
N ASN A 62 7.85 -2.00 -2.92
CA ASN A 62 6.65 -1.27 -2.53
C ASN A 62 5.58 -2.21 -1.97
N LEU A 63 4.84 -1.73 -0.98
CA LEU A 63 3.68 -2.39 -0.40
C LEU A 63 2.48 -1.46 -0.51
N SER A 64 1.34 -2.00 -0.94
CA SER A 64 0.06 -1.30 -0.95
C SER A 64 -0.94 -1.99 -0.02
N PRO A 65 -1.19 -1.44 1.17
CA PRO A 65 -2.12 -2.04 2.14
C PRO A 65 -3.60 -1.80 1.76
N GLY A 66 -3.88 -0.84 0.87
CA GLY A 66 -5.24 -0.37 0.63
C GLY A 66 -5.73 0.57 1.74
N MET A 67 -7.05 0.59 1.95
CA MET A 67 -7.64 1.33 3.06
C MET A 67 -7.59 0.47 4.32
N VAL A 68 -6.99 0.99 5.38
CA VAL A 68 -6.84 0.29 6.67
C VAL A 68 -7.53 1.10 7.75
N THR A 69 -8.35 0.45 8.59
CA THR A 69 -9.13 1.11 9.66
C THR A 69 -8.24 1.60 10.80
N THR A 70 -7.50 2.66 10.53
CA THR A 70 -6.60 3.36 11.46
C THR A 70 -7.16 4.73 11.82
N ASP A 71 -6.68 5.33 12.89
CA ASP A 71 -7.05 6.70 13.28
C ASP A 71 -6.79 7.71 12.15
N LEU A 72 -5.70 7.51 11.39
CA LEU A 72 -5.40 8.33 10.21
C LEU A 72 -6.51 8.27 9.16
N LEU A 73 -7.05 7.07 8.88
CA LEU A 73 -8.14 6.92 7.93
C LEU A 73 -9.45 7.48 8.50
N MET A 74 -9.74 7.18 9.77
CA MET A 74 -11.00 7.55 10.42
C MET A 74 -11.13 9.06 10.62
N ALA A 75 -10.02 9.78 10.82
CA ALA A 75 -10.00 11.24 10.86
C ALA A 75 -10.53 11.90 9.56
N GLY A 76 -10.52 11.16 8.44
CA GLY A 76 -11.05 11.60 7.15
C GLY A 76 -12.53 11.29 6.91
N ALA A 77 -13.23 10.61 7.82
CA ALA A 77 -14.60 10.11 7.66
C ALA A 77 -15.71 11.19 7.78
N ASN A 78 -15.44 12.39 7.25
CA ASN A 78 -16.25 13.59 7.53
C ASN A 78 -17.26 13.91 6.41
N THR A 79 -17.31 13.11 5.34
CA THR A 79 -18.25 13.31 4.23
C THR A 79 -18.99 12.03 3.89
N PRO A 80 -20.21 12.11 3.31
CA PRO A 80 -20.94 10.94 2.85
C PRO A 80 -20.12 10.04 1.91
N GLN A 81 -19.35 10.66 1.00
CA GLN A 81 -18.48 9.92 0.09
C GLN A 81 -17.34 9.21 0.82
N ALA A 82 -16.71 9.86 1.81
CA ALA A 82 -15.64 9.24 2.59
C ALA A 82 -16.18 8.05 3.40
N LYS A 83 -17.32 8.22 4.08
CA LYS A 83 -18.00 7.16 4.84
C LYS A 83 -18.32 5.95 3.94
N PHE A 84 -18.88 6.21 2.75
CA PHE A 84 -19.17 5.17 1.76
C PHE A 84 -17.92 4.35 1.40
N PHE A 85 -16.82 5.01 1.01
CA PHE A 85 -15.60 4.30 0.61
C PHE A 85 -14.91 3.60 1.78
N ILE A 86 -14.90 4.19 2.97
CA ILE A 86 -14.36 3.55 4.18
C ILE A 86 -15.11 2.24 4.45
N ASN A 87 -16.44 2.27 4.47
CA ASN A 87 -17.24 1.08 4.72
C ASN A 87 -17.09 0.02 3.62
N ALA A 88 -17.02 0.45 2.36
CA ALA A 88 -16.90 -0.45 1.21
C ALA A 88 -15.53 -1.12 1.09
N LEU A 89 -14.45 -0.40 1.40
CA LEU A 89 -13.08 -0.79 1.00
C LEU A 89 -12.12 -1.02 2.17
N ALA A 90 -12.36 -0.43 3.34
CA ALA A 90 -11.41 -0.52 4.44
C ALA A 90 -11.43 -1.90 5.10
N GLU A 91 -10.27 -2.43 5.46
CA GLU A 91 -10.17 -3.64 6.27
C GLU A 91 -9.38 -3.37 7.56
N PRO A 92 -9.55 -4.22 8.59
CA PRO A 92 -8.75 -4.14 9.81
C PRO A 92 -7.26 -4.34 9.52
N ALA A 93 -6.40 -3.75 10.35
CA ALA A 93 -4.95 -3.87 10.19
C ALA A 93 -4.50 -5.33 10.29
N GLU A 94 -5.17 -6.12 11.11
CA GLU A 94 -4.92 -7.55 11.30
C GLU A 94 -5.14 -8.34 10.01
N GLU A 95 -6.23 -8.09 9.30
CA GLU A 95 -6.51 -8.77 8.01
C GLU A 95 -5.49 -8.39 6.94
N VAL A 96 -5.13 -7.09 6.87
CA VAL A 96 -4.13 -6.62 5.91
C VAL A 96 -2.76 -7.20 6.25
N ALA A 97 -2.40 -7.29 7.53
CA ALA A 97 -1.16 -7.90 7.98
C ALA A 97 -1.10 -9.40 7.68
N GLN A 98 -2.19 -10.15 7.93
CA GLN A 98 -2.28 -11.57 7.59
C GLN A 98 -2.00 -11.84 6.10
N PHE A 99 -2.37 -10.90 5.23
CA PHE A 99 -2.03 -10.98 3.81
C PHE A 99 -0.59 -10.54 3.50
N LEU A 100 -0.14 -9.39 4.03
CA LEU A 100 1.13 -8.78 3.65
C LEU A 100 2.34 -9.48 4.28
N VAL A 101 2.29 -9.80 5.58
CA VAL A 101 3.42 -10.37 6.33
C VAL A 101 4.00 -11.63 5.68
N PRO A 102 3.22 -12.68 5.35
CA PRO A 102 3.78 -13.89 4.74
C PRO A 102 4.44 -13.58 3.38
N ARG A 103 3.85 -12.69 2.58
CA ARG A 103 4.40 -12.29 1.26
C ARG A 103 5.67 -11.47 1.39
N VAL A 104 5.76 -10.60 2.39
CA VAL A 104 7.00 -9.87 2.72
C VAL A 104 8.10 -10.84 3.13
N ARG A 105 7.78 -11.88 3.92
CA ARG A 105 8.75 -12.91 4.34
C ARG A 105 9.20 -13.83 3.20
N GLU A 106 8.33 -14.06 2.23
CA GLU A 106 8.62 -14.89 1.06
C GLU A 106 9.65 -14.26 0.12
N VAL A 107 9.67 -12.92 0.01
CA VAL A 107 10.62 -12.18 -0.83
C VAL A 107 12.09 -12.55 -0.54
N PRO A 108 12.63 -12.38 0.70
CA PRO A 108 13.99 -12.79 1.00
C PRO A 108 14.17 -14.31 0.97
N ALA A 109 13.15 -15.09 1.35
CA ALA A 109 13.24 -16.56 1.38
C ALA A 109 13.38 -17.18 -0.02
N SER A 110 12.80 -16.54 -1.04
CA SER A 110 12.91 -16.98 -2.45
C SER A 110 14.26 -16.66 -3.11
N GLY A 111 15.13 -15.87 -2.44
CA GLY A 111 16.37 -15.37 -3.03
C GLY A 111 16.15 -14.34 -4.16
N ALA A 112 14.93 -13.81 -4.29
CA ALA A 112 14.60 -12.84 -5.33
C ALA A 112 15.29 -11.49 -5.07
N ASN A 113 16.21 -11.12 -5.96
CA ASN A 113 16.88 -9.81 -5.95
C ASN A 113 16.18 -8.77 -6.85
N THR A 114 14.88 -8.96 -7.10
CA THR A 114 14.09 -8.04 -7.92
C THR A 114 13.11 -7.25 -7.06
N SER A 115 12.90 -6.01 -7.45
CA SER A 115 11.88 -5.16 -6.84
C SER A 115 10.51 -5.80 -6.99
N THR A 116 9.76 -5.84 -5.89
CA THR A 116 8.40 -6.36 -5.87
C THR A 116 7.42 -5.28 -5.47
N TYR A 117 6.17 -5.44 -5.92
CA TYR A 117 5.08 -4.58 -5.53
C TYR A 117 3.89 -5.43 -5.06
N ILE A 118 3.77 -5.59 -3.73
CA ILE A 118 2.74 -6.43 -3.12
C ILE A 118 1.53 -5.56 -2.79
N ARG A 119 0.34 -5.95 -3.26
CA ARG A 119 -0.88 -5.14 -3.14
C ARG A 119 -2.02 -5.94 -2.53
N PHE A 120 -2.55 -5.49 -1.39
CA PHE A 120 -3.72 -6.08 -0.75
C PHE A 120 -5.02 -5.66 -1.46
N LEU A 121 -5.18 -4.37 -1.70
CA LEU A 121 -6.34 -3.82 -2.42
C LEU A 121 -5.95 -3.52 -3.87
N THR A 122 -6.29 -4.46 -4.75
CA THR A 122 -6.11 -4.33 -6.20
C THR A 122 -7.29 -3.59 -6.82
N LYS A 123 -7.12 -3.04 -8.04
CA LYS A 123 -8.23 -2.40 -8.76
C LYS A 123 -9.43 -3.36 -8.93
N PRO A 124 -9.26 -4.61 -9.40
CA PRO A 124 -10.38 -5.56 -9.48
C PRO A 124 -11.08 -5.80 -8.14
N LYS A 125 -10.32 -5.95 -7.04
CA LYS A 125 -10.87 -6.12 -5.70
C LYS A 125 -11.69 -4.90 -5.26
N ALA A 126 -11.17 -3.70 -5.48
CA ALA A 126 -11.87 -2.46 -5.15
C ALA A 126 -13.17 -2.29 -5.97
N PHE A 127 -13.12 -2.52 -7.29
CA PHE A 127 -14.30 -2.46 -8.15
C PHE A 127 -15.37 -3.47 -7.73
N SER A 128 -14.99 -4.71 -7.42
CA SER A 128 -15.91 -5.74 -6.93
C SER A 128 -16.60 -5.34 -5.62
N GLN A 129 -15.84 -4.82 -4.66
CA GLN A 129 -16.39 -4.37 -3.38
C GLN A 129 -17.33 -3.17 -3.53
N ILE A 130 -16.98 -2.19 -4.37
CA ILE A 130 -17.84 -1.02 -4.66
C ILE A 130 -19.13 -1.47 -5.35
N PHE A 131 -19.04 -2.38 -6.33
CA PHE A 131 -20.19 -2.91 -7.03
C PHE A 131 -21.14 -3.66 -6.09
N GLN A 132 -20.60 -4.55 -5.25
CA GLN A 132 -21.39 -5.26 -4.23
C GLN A 132 -22.04 -4.30 -3.23
N ARG A 133 -21.31 -3.26 -2.81
CA ARG A 133 -21.84 -2.20 -1.95
C ARG A 133 -23.00 -1.44 -2.60
N ALA A 134 -22.88 -1.12 -3.90
CA ALA A 134 -23.85 -0.31 -4.64
C ALA A 134 -25.13 -1.09 -4.97
N LEU A 135 -25.02 -2.37 -5.39
CA LEU A 135 -26.19 -3.17 -5.79
C LEU A 135 -26.88 -3.89 -4.64
N PHE A 136 -26.10 -4.40 -3.68
CA PHE A 136 -26.62 -5.31 -2.64
C PHE A 136 -26.53 -4.71 -1.24
N GLY A 137 -26.04 -3.47 -1.09
CA GLY A 137 -25.91 -2.81 0.21
C GLY A 137 -24.86 -3.44 1.14
N GLN A 138 -24.03 -4.37 0.64
CA GLN A 138 -23.04 -5.07 1.46
C GLN A 138 -22.08 -4.09 2.13
N ARG A 139 -21.74 -4.35 3.40
CA ARG A 139 -20.83 -3.53 4.21
C ARG A 139 -21.33 -2.10 4.52
N LYS A 140 -22.60 -1.76 4.26
CA LYS A 140 -23.19 -0.49 4.74
C LYS A 140 -23.00 -0.37 6.24
N ASN A 141 -22.58 0.81 6.71
CA ASN A 141 -22.40 1.12 8.14
C ASN A 141 -21.44 0.17 8.88
N ARG A 142 -20.51 -0.50 8.17
CA ARG A 142 -19.61 -1.49 8.79
C ARG A 142 -18.68 -0.88 9.84
N TYR A 143 -18.18 0.34 9.61
CA TYR A 143 -17.23 1.02 10.51
C TYR A 143 -17.67 2.43 10.88
N VAL A 144 -18.29 3.14 9.94
CA VAL A 144 -18.77 4.51 10.15
C VAL A 144 -20.24 4.58 9.77
N GLN A 145 -21.05 5.21 10.61
CA GLN A 145 -22.47 5.41 10.32
C GLN A 145 -22.63 6.37 9.12
N GLU A 146 -23.22 5.86 8.04
CA GLU A 146 -23.66 6.62 6.88
C GLU A 146 -25.00 7.31 7.16
N ASP A 147 -25.19 8.47 6.55
CA ASP A 147 -26.41 9.27 6.66
C ASP A 147 -27.57 8.67 5.85
#